data_AF-A0A358L6K8-F1
#
_entry.id   AF-A0A358L6K8-F1
#
_cell.length_a   1.000
_cell.length_b   1.000
_cell.length_c   1.000
_cell.angle_alpha   90.00
_cell.angle_beta   90.00
_cell.angle_gamma   90.00
#
_symmetry.space_group_name_H-M   'P 1'
#
loop_
_entity.id
_entity.type
_entity.pdbx_description
1 polymer ?
#
loop_
_entity_poly.entity_id
_entity_poly.type
_entity_poly.pdbx_seq_one_letter_code
_entity_poly.pdbx_strand_id
1 'polypeptide(L)'
;KNDNDILTGLLSLMTKEGSDYTLTFRMLCETEQQQSHSPLRDEFIDREAFDSWYNVYRQRLLQEESDDATRQQKMKQVNPAVVLRNYLAQQAIERAEQDDISVLARLHQALIRPFDDAPEFADLMRRPPDWGKKLEVSCSS
;
A
#
# COMPACT_ATOMS: atom_id res chain seq x y z
N LYS A 1 22.03 -4.77 -12.32
CA LYS A 1 22.83 -4.36 -11.15
C LYS A 1 22.24 -3.15 -10.40
N ASN A 2 21.27 -2.42 -10.95
CA ASN A 2 20.71 -1.20 -10.35
C ASN A 2 19.39 -1.43 -9.56
N ASP A 3 18.81 -2.63 -9.65
CA ASP A 3 17.48 -2.93 -9.09
C ASP A 3 17.44 -2.85 -7.56
N ASN A 4 18.54 -3.26 -6.91
CA ASN A 4 18.68 -3.15 -5.46
C ASN A 4 18.74 -1.68 -4.99
N ASP A 5 19.36 -0.81 -5.79
CA ASP A 5 19.47 0.61 -5.47
C ASP A 5 18.12 1.31 -5.64
N ILE A 6 17.32 0.91 -6.63
CA ILE A 6 15.93 1.36 -6.79
C ILE A 6 15.10 0.95 -5.57
N LEU A 7 15.18 -0.31 -5.14
CA LEU A 7 14.45 -0.80 -3.97
C LEU A 7 14.88 -0.06 -2.70
N THR A 8 16.19 0.03 -2.46
CA THR A 8 16.75 0.69 -1.27
C THR A 8 16.42 2.18 -1.26
N GLY A 9 16.43 2.84 -2.42
CA GLY A 9 16.02 4.23 -2.57
C GLY A 9 14.56 4.45 -2.17
N LEU A 10 13.64 3.60 -2.64
CA LEU A 10 12.23 3.68 -2.25
C LEU A 10 12.04 3.47 -0.76
N LEU A 11 12.64 2.42 -0.19
CA LEU A 11 12.55 2.13 1.24
C LEU A 11 13.12 3.26 2.10
N SER A 12 14.19 3.91 1.65
CA SER A 12 14.78 5.07 2.34
C SER A 12 13.84 6.27 2.34
N LEU A 13 13.19 6.56 1.20
CA LEU A 13 12.17 7.61 1.11
C LEU A 13 10.99 7.32 2.04
N MET A 14 10.47 6.08 2.01
CA MET A 14 9.36 5.67 2.85
C MET A 14 9.68 5.76 4.34
N THR A 15 10.89 5.37 4.73
CA THR A 15 11.35 5.43 6.13
C THR A 15 11.49 6.87 6.62
N LYS A 16 12.03 7.77 5.79
CA LYS A 16 12.19 9.20 6.13
C LYS A 16 10.86 9.87 6.41
N GLU A 17 9.80 9.46 5.72
CA GLU A 17 8.51 10.16 5.74
C GLU A 17 7.38 9.41 6.47
N GLY A 18 7.65 8.18 6.94
CA GLY A 18 6.64 7.35 7.58
C GLY A 18 5.53 6.94 6.61
N SER A 19 5.86 6.71 5.34
CA SER A 19 4.91 6.32 4.29
C SER A 19 4.28 4.96 4.60
N ASP A 20 3.03 4.79 4.18
CA ASP A 20 2.33 3.53 4.36
C ASP A 20 2.87 2.45 3.40
N TYR A 21 3.42 1.37 3.95
CA TYR A 21 4.11 0.35 3.16
C TYR A 21 3.20 -0.30 2.10
N THR A 22 2.09 -0.88 2.56
CA THR A 22 1.13 -1.57 1.69
C THR A 22 0.57 -0.63 0.63
N LEU A 23 0.15 0.57 1.02
CA LEU A 23 -0.42 1.54 0.10
C LEU A 23 0.61 2.02 -0.93
N THR A 24 1.85 2.27 -0.51
CA THR A 24 2.94 2.70 -1.42
C THR A 24 3.16 1.67 -2.52
N PHE A 25 3.34 0.39 -2.16
CA PHE A 25 3.52 -0.68 -3.14
C PHE A 25 2.26 -0.93 -3.97
N ARG A 26 1.06 -0.77 -3.39
CA ARG A 26 -0.20 -0.90 -4.13
C ARG A 26 -0.34 0.20 -5.18
N MET A 27 -0.10 1.46 -4.83
CA MET A 27 -0.13 2.59 -5.77
C MET A 27 0.97 2.48 -6.83
N LEU A 28 2.14 1.92 -6.48
CA LEU A 28 3.21 1.68 -7.43
C LEU A 28 2.80 0.71 -8.55
N CYS A 29 1.84 -0.19 -8.28
CA CYS A 29 1.26 -1.10 -9.27
C CYS A 29 0.54 -0.39 -10.40
N GLU A 30 0.15 0.88 -10.27
CA GLU A 30 -0.51 1.66 -11.32
C GLU A 30 0.48 2.46 -12.18
N THR A 31 1.79 2.26 -11.98
CA THR A 31 2.81 2.96 -12.75
C THR A 31 2.68 2.62 -14.23
N GLU A 32 2.71 3.64 -15.08
CA GLU A 32 2.91 3.51 -16.52
C GLU A 32 4.34 3.96 -16.88
N GLN A 33 5.05 3.15 -17.67
CA GLN A 33 6.47 3.40 -17.94
C GLN A 33 6.71 4.69 -18.74
N GLN A 34 5.72 5.15 -19.51
CA GLN A 34 5.81 6.38 -20.32
C GLN A 34 5.28 7.63 -19.59
N GLN A 35 4.56 7.50 -18.47
CA GLN A 35 4.05 8.64 -17.73
C GLN A 35 5.07 9.19 -16.72
N SER A 36 5.38 10.49 -16.81
CA SER A 36 6.27 11.16 -15.86
C SER A 36 5.66 11.50 -14.52
N HIS A 37 4.35 11.32 -14.38
CA HIS A 37 3.63 11.61 -13.16
C HIS A 37 3.07 10.32 -12.57
N SER A 38 3.10 10.23 -11.24
CA SER A 38 2.44 9.17 -10.49
C SER A 38 1.61 9.80 -9.37
N PRO A 39 0.38 9.32 -9.12
CA PRO A 39 -0.39 9.70 -7.94
C PRO A 39 0.37 9.44 -6.63
N LEU A 40 1.30 8.47 -6.64
CA LEU A 40 2.15 8.17 -5.49
C LEU A 40 3.03 9.36 -5.08
N ARG A 41 3.27 10.33 -5.98
CA ARG A 41 4.01 11.56 -5.67
C ARG A 41 3.38 12.36 -4.53
N ASP A 42 2.05 12.38 -4.44
CA ASP A 42 1.35 13.14 -3.40
C ASP A 42 1.43 12.46 -2.02
N GLU A 43 1.85 11.20 -1.98
CA GLU A 43 2.08 10.46 -0.73
C GLU A 43 3.40 10.83 -0.05
N PHE A 44 4.29 11.52 -0.78
CA PHE A 44 5.58 11.99 -0.31
C PHE A 44 5.62 13.51 -0.09
N ILE A 45 6.22 13.93 1.02
CA ILE A 45 6.51 15.32 1.38
C ILE A 45 7.66 15.84 0.51
N ASP A 46 8.75 15.09 0.41
CA ASP A 46 9.92 15.40 -0.42
C ASP A 46 9.69 14.94 -1.88
N ARG A 47 8.81 15.68 -2.55
CA ARG A 47 8.37 15.38 -3.92
C ARG A 47 9.52 15.36 -4.91
N GLU A 48 10.54 16.18 -4.73
CA GLU A 48 11.72 16.22 -5.62
C GLU A 48 12.57 14.95 -5.48
N ALA A 49 12.73 14.44 -4.25
CA ALA A 49 13.42 13.17 -4.02
C ALA A 49 12.63 11.99 -4.61
N PHE A 50 11.30 11.99 -4.47
CA PHE A 50 10.43 11.00 -5.14
C PHE A 50 10.54 11.10 -6.66
N ASP A 51 10.44 12.30 -7.26
CA ASP A 51 10.51 12.51 -8.70
C ASP A 51 11.85 11.99 -9.26
N SER A 52 12.95 12.23 -8.54
CA SER A 52 14.27 11.73 -8.89
C SER A 52 14.34 10.20 -8.88
N TRP A 53 13.82 9.57 -7.82
CA TRP A 53 13.73 8.11 -7.72
C TRP A 53 12.82 7.51 -8.80
N TYR A 54 11.65 8.10 -9.03
CA TYR A 54 10.63 7.62 -9.96
C TYR A 54 11.15 7.62 -11.40
N ASN A 55 11.94 8.64 -11.77
CA ASN A 55 12.60 8.67 -13.06
C ASN A 55 13.56 7.48 -13.24
N VAL A 56 14.39 7.15 -12.24
CA VAL A 56 15.30 5.99 -12.31
C VAL A 56 14.49 4.69 -12.41
N TYR A 57 13.44 4.54 -11.62
CA TYR A 57 12.55 3.38 -11.67
C TYR A 57 11.93 3.20 -13.05
N ARG A 58 11.36 4.26 -13.63
CA ARG A 58 10.77 4.22 -14.97
C ARG A 58 11.78 3.88 -16.06
N GLN A 59 12.98 4.44 -16.02
CA GLN A 59 14.03 4.09 -16.98
C GLN A 59 14.43 2.61 -16.89
N ARG A 60 14.35 2.02 -15.70
CA ARG A 60 14.53 0.58 -15.51
C ARG A 60 13.35 -0.24 -16.04
N LEU A 61 12.12 0.25 -15.92
CA LEU A 61 10.92 -0.39 -16.52
C LEU A 61 10.98 -0.42 -18.05
N LEU A 62 11.45 0.67 -18.67
CA LEU A 62 11.60 0.75 -20.14
C LEU A 62 12.60 -0.27 -20.72
N GLN A 63 13.45 -0.85 -19.88
CA GLN A 63 14.39 -1.91 -20.25
C GLN A 63 13.77 -3.31 -20.12
N GLU A 64 12.57 -3.42 -19.55
CA GLU A 64 11.85 -4.69 -19.43
C GLU A 64 11.09 -5.02 -20.71
N GLU A 65 11.11 -6.28 -21.10
CA GLU A 65 10.29 -6.80 -22.20
C GLU A 65 8.85 -7.11 -21.72
N SER A 66 8.23 -6.17 -21.01
CA SER A 66 6.85 -6.28 -20.52
C SER A 66 6.10 -4.97 -20.78
N ASP A 67 4.87 -5.09 -21.30
CA ASP A 67 3.95 -3.96 -21.32
C ASP A 67 3.45 -3.62 -19.90
N ASP A 68 2.86 -2.42 -19.79
CA ASP A 68 2.35 -1.90 -18.52
C ASP A 68 1.25 -2.81 -17.97
N ALA A 69 0.23 -3.19 -18.76
CA ALA A 69 -0.90 -3.99 -18.28
C ALA A 69 -0.47 -5.33 -17.67
N THR A 70 0.45 -6.04 -18.33
CA THR A 70 1.02 -7.31 -17.86
C THR A 70 1.80 -7.13 -16.56
N ARG A 71 2.61 -6.07 -16.48
CA ARG A 71 3.39 -5.76 -15.26
C ARG A 71 2.46 -5.40 -14.11
N GLN A 72 1.51 -4.49 -14.34
CA GLN A 72 0.55 -4.03 -13.34
C GLN A 72 -0.25 -5.22 -12.77
N GLN A 73 -0.73 -6.12 -13.63
CA GLN A 73 -1.43 -7.34 -13.20
C GLN A 73 -0.55 -8.23 -12.31
N LYS A 74 0.70 -8.47 -12.69
CA LYS A 74 1.65 -9.26 -11.87
C LYS A 74 1.93 -8.60 -10.53
N MET A 75 2.12 -7.29 -10.51
CA MET A 75 2.35 -6.53 -9.28
C MET A 75 1.13 -6.59 -8.35
N LYS A 76 -0.09 -6.45 -8.88
CA LYS A 76 -1.33 -6.53 -8.09
C LYS A 76 -1.55 -7.90 -7.43
N GLN A 77 -1.03 -8.97 -8.03
CA GLN A 77 -1.11 -10.33 -7.47
C GLN A 77 -0.19 -10.56 -6.26
N VAL A 78 0.80 -9.71 -6.05
CA VAL A 78 1.77 -9.85 -4.94
C VAL A 78 1.74 -8.69 -3.96
N ASN A 79 1.19 -7.53 -4.36
CA ASN A 79 1.05 -6.36 -3.51
C ASN A 79 -0.42 -6.25 -3.04
N PRO A 80 -0.74 -6.60 -1.78
CA PRO A 80 -2.12 -6.61 -1.32
C PRO A 80 -2.71 -5.19 -1.30
N ALA A 81 -3.99 -5.07 -1.63
CA ALA A 81 -4.81 -3.87 -1.42
C ALA A 81 -5.23 -3.72 0.04
N VAL A 82 -5.49 -4.83 0.74
CA VAL A 82 -5.96 -4.84 2.14
C VAL A 82 -5.02 -5.66 3.02
N VAL A 83 -4.66 -5.12 4.18
CA VAL A 83 -3.92 -5.82 5.25
C VAL A 83 -4.64 -5.65 6.57
N LEU A 84 -4.45 -6.60 7.49
CA LEU A 84 -5.01 -6.52 8.83
C LEU A 84 -4.25 -5.47 9.65
N ARG A 85 -4.69 -4.22 9.58
CA ARG A 85 -4.12 -3.11 10.34
C ARG A 85 -4.68 -3.13 11.77
N ASN A 86 -3.85 -2.77 12.75
CA ASN A 86 -4.24 -2.76 14.16
C ASN A 86 -5.54 -2.01 14.44
N TYR A 87 -5.73 -0.82 13.85
CA TYR A 87 -6.94 -0.04 14.05
C TYR A 87 -8.21 -0.71 13.48
N LEU A 88 -8.07 -1.50 12.40
CA LEU A 88 -9.18 -2.26 11.82
C LEU A 88 -9.55 -3.43 12.72
N ALA A 89 -8.55 -4.11 13.28
CA ALA A 89 -8.75 -5.16 14.28
C ALA A 89 -9.44 -4.59 15.53
N GLN A 90 -8.98 -3.44 16.03
CA GLN A 90 -9.55 -2.77 17.19
C GLN A 90 -11.03 -2.38 16.95
N GLN A 91 -11.35 -1.77 15.80
CA GLN A 91 -12.74 -1.45 15.46
C GLN A 91 -13.63 -2.69 15.38
N ALA A 92 -13.11 -3.81 14.88
CA ALA A 92 -13.84 -5.07 14.84
C ALA A 92 -14.09 -5.63 16.25
N ILE A 93 -13.10 -5.55 17.16
CA ILE A 93 -13.21 -5.98 18.56
C ILE A 93 -14.26 -5.14 19.29
N GLU A 94 -14.16 -3.81 19.23
CA GLU A 94 -15.09 -2.88 19.91
C GLU A 94 -16.55 -3.10 19.50
N ARG A 95 -16.79 -3.44 18.24
CA ARG A 95 -18.14 -3.75 17.73
C ARG A 95 -18.62 -5.12 18.17
N ALA A 96 -17.74 -6.13 18.15
CA ALA A 96 -18.07 -7.46 18.61
C ALA A 96 -18.41 -7.49 20.11
N GLU A 97 -17.76 -6.68 20.94
CA GLU A 97 -18.08 -6.51 22.37
C GLU A 97 -19.48 -5.89 22.59
N GLN A 98 -20.05 -5.24 21.57
CA GLN A 98 -21.40 -4.69 21.56
C GLN A 98 -22.39 -5.62 20.83
N ASP A 99 -22.06 -6.91 20.72
CA ASP A 99 -22.82 -7.95 20.00
C ASP A 99 -22.99 -7.67 18.48
N ASP A 100 -22.19 -6.77 17.89
CA ASP A 100 -22.17 -6.45 16.46
C ASP A 100 -20.95 -7.06 15.75
N ILE A 101 -21.11 -8.26 15.20
CA ILE A 101 -20.05 -8.97 14.46
C ILE A 101 -19.92 -8.55 12.98
N SER A 102 -20.72 -7.59 12.50
CA SER A 102 -20.77 -7.24 11.08
C SER A 102 -19.44 -6.69 10.56
N VAL A 103 -18.74 -5.90 11.37
CA VAL A 103 -17.42 -5.32 11.03
C VAL A 103 -16.36 -6.42 10.95
N LEU A 104 -16.36 -7.37 11.88
CA LEU A 104 -15.45 -8.51 11.85
C LEU A 104 -15.68 -9.38 10.62
N ALA A 105 -16.94 -9.72 10.32
CA ALA A 105 -17.29 -10.52 9.15
C ALA A 105 -16.87 -9.83 7.84
N ARG A 106 -17.09 -8.52 7.75
CA ARG A 106 -16.68 -7.70 6.60
C ARG A 106 -15.16 -7.65 6.44
N LEU A 107 -14.42 -7.43 7.53
CA LEU A 107 -12.96 -7.41 7.51
C LEU A 107 -12.39 -8.77 7.11
N HIS A 108 -12.94 -9.85 7.64
CA HIS A 108 -12.57 -11.22 7.26
C HIS A 108 -12.79 -11.46 5.77
N GLN A 109 -13.95 -11.03 5.22
CA GLN A 109 -14.25 -11.18 3.79
C GLN A 109 -13.22 -10.47 2.89
N ALA A 110 -12.79 -9.26 3.27
CA ALA A 110 -11.75 -8.53 2.54
C ALA A 110 -10.39 -9.25 2.60
N LEU A 111 -10.05 -9.84 3.75
CA LEU A 111 -8.77 -10.53 3.97
C LEU A 111 -8.68 -11.91 3.29
N ILE A 112 -9.79 -12.52 2.88
CA ILE A 112 -9.78 -13.75 2.06
C ILE A 112 -9.18 -13.47 0.68
N ARG A 113 -9.41 -12.26 0.13
CA ARG A 113 -8.90 -11.84 -1.19
C ARG A 113 -8.18 -10.51 -1.08
N PRO A 114 -7.04 -10.45 -0.38
CA PRO A 114 -6.40 -9.18 -0.02
C PRO A 114 -5.80 -8.46 -1.24
N PHE A 115 -5.67 -9.13 -2.38
CA PHE A 115 -5.09 -8.61 -3.62
C PHE A 115 -6.12 -8.01 -4.59
N ASP A 116 -7.42 -8.23 -4.34
CA ASP A 116 -8.49 -7.77 -5.23
C ASP A 116 -8.77 -6.27 -5.01
N ASP A 117 -8.92 -5.51 -6.11
CA ASP A 117 -9.40 -4.12 -6.09
C ASP A 117 -10.94 -4.09 -5.94
N ALA A 118 -11.43 -4.61 -4.81
CA ALA A 118 -12.86 -4.69 -4.50
C ALA A 118 -13.38 -3.32 -4.01
N PRO A 119 -14.20 -2.58 -4.80
CA PRO A 119 -14.64 -1.23 -4.44
C PRO A 119 -15.42 -1.16 -3.12
N GLU A 120 -16.10 -2.25 -2.74
CA GLU A 120 -16.82 -2.40 -1.49
C GLU A 120 -15.93 -2.36 -0.25
N PHE A 121 -14.61 -2.52 -0.40
CA PHE A 121 -13.60 -2.48 0.66
C PHE A 121 -12.64 -1.29 0.53
N ALA A 122 -12.95 -0.30 -0.32
CA ALA A 122 -12.06 0.83 -0.59
C ALA A 122 -11.68 1.67 0.65
N ASP A 123 -12.51 1.69 1.69
CA ASP A 123 -12.21 2.29 3.00
C ASP A 123 -11.14 1.51 3.78
N LEU A 124 -11.09 0.18 3.65
CA LEU A 124 -10.10 -0.69 4.32
C LEU A 124 -8.69 -0.56 3.71
N MET A 125 -8.61 -0.04 2.48
CA MET A 125 -7.37 0.20 1.74
C MET A 125 -6.70 1.53 2.15
N ARG A 126 -7.40 2.39 2.91
CA ARG A 126 -6.92 3.73 3.26
C ARG A 126 -5.84 3.69 4.35
N ARG A 127 -5.07 4.78 4.40
CA ARG A 127 -4.12 5.04 5.49
C ARG A 127 -4.85 4.95 6.84
N PRO A 128 -4.16 4.48 7.89
CA PRO A 128 -4.71 4.56 9.24
C PRO A 128 -4.99 6.02 9.61
N PRO A 129 -6.11 6.29 10.31
CA PRO A 129 -6.35 7.60 10.87
C PRO A 129 -5.25 7.95 11.88
N ASP A 130 -5.06 9.23 12.20
CA ASP A 130 -3.93 9.66 13.04
C ASP A 130 -3.97 9.08 14.47
N TRP A 131 -5.16 8.78 14.99
CA TRP A 131 -5.31 8.03 16.25
C TRP A 131 -4.97 6.55 16.09
N GLY A 132 -5.24 5.97 14.92
CA GLY A 132 -4.94 4.58 14.55
C GLY A 132 -3.45 4.26 14.49
N LYS A 133 -2.61 5.26 14.20
CA LYS A 133 -1.14 5.11 14.14
C LYS A 133 -0.48 4.91 15.51
N LYS A 134 -1.16 5.30 16.60
CA LYS A 134 -0.64 5.21 17.98
C LYS A 134 -1.19 4.02 18.77
N LEU A 135 -1.99 3.16 18.13
CA LEU A 135 -2.55 1.98 18.76
C LEU A 135 -1.46 0.90 18.91
N GLU A 136 -0.85 0.86 20.09
CA GLU A 136 -0.14 -0.31 20.59
C GLU A 136 -1.19 -1.35 21.00
N VAL A 137 -1.37 -2.36 20.16
CA VAL A 137 -2.15 -3.54 20.57
C VAL A 137 -1.27 -4.30 21.54
N SER A 138 -1.47 -4.05 22.83
CA SER A 138 -0.89 -4.85 23.90
C SER A 138 -1.49 -6.24 23.80
N CYS A 139 -0.79 -7.16 23.14
CA CYS A 139 -0.96 -8.58 23.39
C CYS A 139 -0.42 -8.87 24.81
N SER A 140 -1.14 -8.44 25.85
CA SER A 140 -0.83 -8.83 27.21
C SER A 140 -1.33 -10.26 27.43
N SER A 141 -0.36 -11.17 27.50
CA SER A 141 -0.47 -12.53 28.05
C SER A 141 -0.89 -12.53 29.51
#